data_AF-A0A1F4SZ11-F1
#
_entry.id   AF-A0A1F4SZ11-F1
#
_cell.length_a   1.000
_cell.length_b   1.000
_cell.length_c   1.000
_cell.angle_alpha   90.00
_cell.angle_beta   90.00
_cell.angle_gamma   90.00
#
_symmetry.space_group_name_H-M   'P 1'
#
loop_
_entity.id
_entity.type
_entity.pdbx_description
1 polymer ?
#
loop_
_entity_poly.entity_id
_entity_poly.type
_entity_poly.pdbx_seq_one_letter_code
_entity_poly.pdbx_strand_id
1 'polypeptide(L)'
;MNILAVDPGTEKCGLAVLSDALKVLDKKIVDPDVLTREIISFASRYAVSKIVIGEGTGSKFIKKELSLVELPVDVVFIPEAFSTLDARKRYYNDNPPKLFFRILPVSLLVPPCPIDDYAAVVLGERYLKFSD
;
A
#
# COMPACT_ATOMS: atom_id res chain seq x y z
N MET A 1 -7.30 -14.49 4.74
CA MET A 1 -6.94 -13.34 5.62
C MET A 1 -7.15 -12.06 4.85
N ASN A 2 -7.70 -11.02 5.50
CA ASN A 2 -7.86 -9.71 4.88
C ASN A 2 -6.91 -8.71 5.54
N ILE A 3 -6.27 -7.88 4.73
CA ILE A 3 -5.43 -6.77 5.19
C ILE A 3 -6.02 -5.45 4.73
N LEU A 4 -5.76 -4.39 5.49
CA LEU A 4 -6.02 -3.01 5.09
C LEU A 4 -4.69 -2.33 4.83
N ALA A 5 -4.44 -1.92 3.60
CA ALA A 5 -3.29 -1.11 3.26
C ALA A 5 -3.68 0.38 3.23
N VAL A 6 -2.83 1.22 3.80
CA VAL A 6 -3.03 2.67 3.94
C VAL A 6 -1.79 3.39 3.43
N ASP A 7 -2.01 4.27 2.47
CA ASP A 7 -0.99 5.15 1.91
C ASP A 7 -1.27 6.60 2.35
N PRO A 8 -0.60 7.11 3.39
CA PRO A 8 -0.88 8.44 3.94
C PRO A 8 -0.18 9.55 3.16
N GLY A 9 -0.95 10.38 2.47
CA GLY A 9 -0.48 11.62 1.84
C GLY A 9 -0.78 12.87 2.65
N THR A 10 -0.24 14.01 2.21
CA THR A 10 -0.46 15.31 2.85
C THR A 10 -1.81 15.93 2.49
N GLU A 11 -2.32 15.65 1.29
CA GLU A 11 -3.61 16.17 0.81
C GLU A 11 -4.68 15.09 0.74
N LYS A 12 -4.29 13.85 0.41
CA LYS A 12 -5.20 12.71 0.28
C LYS A 12 -4.51 11.45 0.76
N CYS A 13 -5.30 10.53 1.28
CA CYS A 13 -4.86 9.25 1.78
C CYS A 13 -5.59 8.12 1.06
N GLY A 14 -4.84 7.12 0.60
CA GLY A 14 -5.39 5.93 -0.01
C GLY A 14 -5.65 4.84 1.03
N LEU A 15 -6.78 4.15 0.91
CA LEU A 15 -7.10 2.91 1.62
C LEU A 15 -7.42 1.81 0.61
N ALA A 16 -6.95 0.60 0.87
CA ALA A 16 -7.29 -0.57 0.08
C ALA A 16 -7.40 -1.81 0.98
N VAL A 17 -8.45 -2.60 0.78
CA VAL A 17 -8.61 -3.90 1.43
C VAL A 17 -8.24 -4.98 0.44
N LEU A 18 -7.33 -5.85 0.84
CA LEU A 18 -6.89 -6.98 0.03
C LEU A 18 -7.08 -8.28 0.81
N SER A 19 -7.46 -9.34 0.09
CA SER A 19 -7.38 -10.71 0.59
C SER A 19 -6.00 -11.32 0.32
N ASP A 20 -5.65 -12.41 1.01
CA ASP A 20 -4.42 -13.20 0.78
C ASP A 20 -4.26 -13.66 -0.67
N ALA A 21 -5.35 -13.86 -1.40
CA ALA A 21 -5.35 -14.18 -2.83
C ALA A 21 -5.04 -12.95 -3.74
N LEU A 22 -4.49 -11.88 -3.18
CA LEU A 22 -4.20 -10.60 -3.86
C LEU A 22 -5.42 -9.94 -4.52
N LYS A 23 -6.63 -10.33 -4.11
CA LYS A 23 -7.86 -9.71 -4.61
C LYS A 23 -8.19 -8.46 -3.80
N VAL A 24 -8.36 -7.33 -4.50
CA VAL A 24 -8.87 -6.08 -3.92
C VAL A 24 -10.36 -6.23 -3.65
N LEU A 25 -10.75 -6.06 -2.39
CA LEU A 25 -12.14 -6.17 -1.93
C LEU A 25 -12.84 -4.80 -1.90
N ASP A 26 -12.11 -3.75 -1.53
CA ASP A 26 -12.58 -2.36 -1.57
C ASP A 26 -11.37 -1.41 -1.62
N LYS A 27 -11.57 -0.18 -2.07
CA LYS A 27 -10.58 0.90 -2.01
C LYS A 27 -11.26 2.26 -1.92
N LYS A 28 -10.61 3.20 -1.25
CA LYS A 28 -11.14 4.54 -1.04
C LYS A 28 -10.03 5.56 -0.94
N ILE A 29 -10.28 6.76 -1.45
CA ILE A 29 -9.44 7.92 -1.22
C ILE A 29 -10.19 8.84 -0.26
N VAL A 30 -9.50 9.29 0.77
CA VAL A 30 -10.08 10.11 1.83
C VAL A 30 -9.15 11.25 2.19
N ASP A 31 -9.70 12.30 2.77
CA ASP A 31 -8.91 13.39 3.33
C ASP A 31 -8.20 12.94 4.62
N PRO A 32 -7.02 13.48 4.95
CA PRO A 32 -6.24 13.08 6.14
C PRO A 32 -7.01 13.23 7.46
N ASP A 33 -7.95 14.17 7.55
CA ASP A 33 -8.73 14.44 8.75
C ASP A 33 -9.74 13.32 9.07
N VAL A 34 -10.25 12.62 8.06
CA VAL A 34 -11.18 11.49 8.25
C VAL A 34 -10.49 10.12 8.23
N LEU A 35 -9.18 10.08 7.98
CA LEU A 35 -8.45 8.82 7.73
C LEU A 35 -8.58 7.83 8.89
N THR A 36 -8.36 8.26 10.14
CA THR A 36 -8.46 7.37 11.31
C THR A 36 -9.84 6.72 11.45
N ARG A 37 -10.90 7.51 11.21
CA ARG A 37 -12.30 7.02 11.24
C ARG A 37 -12.53 5.98 10.15
N GLU A 38 -12.00 6.23 8.95
CA GLU A 38 -12.15 5.33 7.81
C GLU A 38 -11.34 4.04 8.00
N ILE A 39 -10.15 4.10 8.61
CA ILE A 39 -9.37 2.92 9.00
C ILE A 39 -10.19 2.02 9.93
N ILE A 40 -10.78 2.57 10.99
CA ILE A 40 -11.61 1.81 11.94
C ILE A 40 -12.83 1.20 11.24
N SER A 41 -13.50 1.99 10.39
CA SER A 41 -14.66 1.56 9.61
C SER A 41 -14.31 0.38 8.69
N PHE A 42 -13.21 0.49 7.95
CA PHE A 42 -12.73 -0.55 7.03
C PHE A 42 -12.26 -1.80 7.79
N ALA A 43 -11.53 -1.62 8.90
CA ALA A 43 -11.06 -2.72 9.71
C ALA A 43 -12.21 -3.58 10.25
N SER A 44 -13.26 -2.92 10.75
CA SER A 44 -14.48 -3.58 11.25
C SER A 44 -15.29 -4.22 10.12
N ARG A 45 -15.56 -3.47 9.04
CA ARG A 45 -16.42 -3.92 7.92
C ARG A 45 -15.87 -5.14 7.19
N TYR A 46 -14.56 -5.26 7.06
CA TYR A 46 -13.91 -6.33 6.29
C TYR A 46 -13.27 -7.40 7.17
N ALA A 47 -13.47 -7.36 8.49
CA ALA A 47 -12.82 -8.24 9.46
C ALA A 47 -11.32 -8.35 9.17
N VAL A 48 -10.68 -7.19 9.01
CA VAL A 48 -9.26 -7.09 8.68
C VAL A 48 -8.46 -7.70 9.82
N SER A 49 -7.42 -8.47 9.50
CA SER A 49 -6.54 -9.10 10.48
C SER A 49 -5.26 -8.33 10.70
N LYS A 50 -4.92 -7.41 9.80
CA LYS A 50 -3.72 -6.57 9.87
C LYS A 50 -3.87 -5.28 9.07
N ILE A 51 -3.36 -4.18 9.62
CA ILE A 51 -3.30 -2.88 8.96
C ILE A 51 -1.85 -2.61 8.56
N VAL A 52 -1.64 -2.27 7.30
CA VAL A 52 -0.33 -2.01 6.70
C VAL A 52 -0.28 -0.53 6.32
N ILE A 53 0.69 0.22 6.81
CA ILE A 53 0.77 1.66 6.60
C ILE A 53 2.12 2.04 5.98
N GLY A 54 2.09 2.76 4.87
CA GLY A 54 3.30 3.29 4.22
C GLY A 54 3.94 4.41 5.06
N GLU A 55 5.27 4.39 5.22
CA GLU A 55 6.00 5.44 5.94
C GLU A 55 6.33 6.68 5.08
N GLY A 56 5.34 7.21 4.38
CA GLY A 56 5.48 8.38 3.53
C GLY A 56 5.55 9.70 4.24
N THR A 57 5.53 10.77 3.44
CA THR A 57 5.58 12.17 3.90
C THR A 57 4.46 12.51 4.89
N GLY A 58 3.30 11.82 4.83
CA GLY A 58 2.17 11.98 5.76
C GLY A 58 2.15 11.01 6.96
N SER A 59 3.05 10.02 7.01
CA SER A 59 2.96 8.91 7.98
C SER A 59 3.16 9.30 9.45
N LYS A 60 3.86 10.42 9.72
CA LYS A 60 4.10 10.90 11.09
C LYS A 60 2.82 11.30 11.82
N PHE A 61 1.88 11.93 11.11
CA PHE A 61 0.60 12.33 11.67
C PHE A 61 -0.23 11.10 12.04
N ILE A 62 -0.32 10.14 11.12
CA ILE A 62 -1.08 8.90 11.34
C ILE A 62 -0.49 8.03 12.43
N LYS A 63 0.84 7.93 12.53
CA LYS A 63 1.50 7.24 13.66
C LYS A 63 1.05 7.80 15.01
N LYS A 64 0.98 9.13 15.12
CA LYS A 64 0.53 9.78 16.36
C LYS A 64 -0.95 9.50 16.62
N GLU A 65 -1.81 9.71 15.64
CA GLU A 65 -3.26 9.49 15.80
C GLU A 65 -3.59 8.03 16.14
N LEU A 66 -2.95 7.07 15.47
CA LEU A 66 -3.16 5.65 15.75
C LEU A 66 -2.55 5.19 17.08
N SER A 67 -1.50 5.86 17.59
CA SER A 67 -0.97 5.57 18.93
C SER A 67 -1.93 5.98 20.05
N LEU A 68 -2.89 6.87 19.76
CA LEU A 68 -3.91 7.33 20.69
C LEU A 68 -5.18 6.47 20.65
N VAL A 69 -5.28 5.54 19.69
CA VAL A 69 -6.45 4.69 19.48
C VAL A 69 -6.06 3.23 19.72
N GLU A 70 -6.74 2.57 20.64
CA GLU A 70 -6.60 1.13 20.83
C GLU A 70 -7.30 0.41 19.67
N LEU A 71 -6.51 -0.12 18.73
CA LEU A 71 -7.02 -0.93 17.63
C LEU A 71 -6.90 -2.42 17.98
N PRO A 72 -7.94 -3.24 17.76
CA PRO A 72 -7.90 -4.69 18.02
C PRO A 72 -7.08 -5.46 16.98
N VAL A 73 -6.36 -4.76 16.10
CA VAL A 73 -5.63 -5.30 14.95
C VAL A 73 -4.20 -4.82 14.95
N ASP A 74 -3.30 -5.73 14.58
CA ASP A 74 -1.88 -5.45 14.43
C ASP A 74 -1.64 -4.41 13.33
N VAL A 75 -0.87 -3.37 13.65
CA VAL A 75 -0.52 -2.28 12.73
C VAL A 75 0.96 -2.41 12.38
N VAL A 76 1.24 -2.64 11.10
CA VAL A 76 2.60 -2.75 10.57
C VAL A 76 2.92 -1.52 9.74
N PHE A 77 3.99 -0.82 10.11
CA PHE A 77 4.54 0.26 9.30
C PHE A 77 5.56 -0.31 8.33
N ILE A 78 5.36 -0.05 7.05
CA ILE A 78 6.28 -0.46 5.99
C ILE A 78 7.06 0.77 5.56
N PRO A 79 8.39 0.80 5.81
CA PRO A 79 9.20 1.91 5.34
C PRO A 79 9.02 2.09 3.84
N GLU A 80 8.74 3.33 3.41
CA GLU A 80 8.82 3.74 2.00
C GLU A 80 10.27 3.73 1.47
N ALA A 81 11.16 2.96 2.10
CA ALA A 81 12.52 2.73 1.65
C ALA A 81 12.53 1.74 0.48
N PHE A 82 11.82 2.06 -0.59
CA PHE A 82 12.16 1.57 -1.91
C PHE A 82 11.96 2.68 -2.91
N SER A 83 13.10 3.29 -3.26
CA SER A 83 13.21 4.14 -4.44
C SER A 83 12.51 3.48 -5.63
N THR A 84 11.99 4.28 -6.55
CA THR A 84 11.45 3.81 -7.84
C THR A 84 12.37 2.79 -8.52
N LEU A 85 13.66 2.78 -8.19
CA LEU A 85 14.72 1.89 -8.64
C LEU A 85 14.63 0.44 -8.11
N ASP A 86 14.22 0.24 -6.86
CA ASP A 86 14.17 -1.09 -6.24
C ASP A 86 12.89 -1.86 -6.59
N ALA A 87 11.76 -1.14 -6.68
CA ALA A 87 10.53 -1.68 -7.27
C ALA A 87 10.77 -2.17 -8.72
N ARG A 88 11.59 -1.40 -9.44
CA ARG A 88 12.07 -1.70 -10.79
C ARG A 88 12.90 -2.98 -10.83
N LYS A 89 13.97 -3.06 -10.02
CA LYS A 89 14.85 -4.25 -9.96
C LYS A 89 14.08 -5.51 -9.59
N ARG A 90 13.13 -5.43 -8.66
CA ARG A 90 12.31 -6.58 -8.24
C ARG A 90 11.37 -7.07 -9.33
N TYR A 91 10.68 -6.16 -10.03
CA TYR A 91 9.77 -6.51 -11.14
C TYR A 91 10.48 -7.29 -12.27
N TYR A 92 11.71 -6.91 -12.62
CA TYR A 92 12.50 -7.60 -13.67
C TYR A 92 13.21 -8.86 -13.19
N ASN A 93 13.33 -9.07 -11.87
CA ASN A 93 13.78 -10.33 -11.30
C ASN A 93 12.66 -11.39 -11.40
N ASP A 94 11.41 -10.99 -11.17
CA ASP A 94 10.23 -11.86 -11.32
C ASP A 94 9.74 -12.00 -12.77
N ASN A 95 9.98 -10.99 -13.62
CA ASN A 95 9.56 -10.98 -15.03
C ASN A 95 10.77 -10.74 -15.94
N PRO A 96 11.54 -11.79 -16.29
CA PRO A 96 12.64 -11.64 -17.22
C PRO A 96 12.08 -11.17 -18.58
N PRO A 97 12.57 -10.04 -19.14
CA PRO A 97 11.97 -9.45 -20.33
C PRO A 97 12.14 -10.38 -21.53
N LYS A 98 11.07 -10.55 -22.32
CA LYS A 98 11.15 -11.21 -23.63
C LYS A 98 12.07 -10.40 -24.55
N LEU A 99 12.85 -11.13 -25.34
CA LEU A 99 14.12 -10.80 -26.02
C LEU A 99 14.37 -9.36 -26.52
N PHE A 100 13.35 -8.55 -26.83
CA PHE A 100 13.50 -7.18 -27.33
C PHE A 100 13.40 -6.07 -26.26
N PHE A 101 12.82 -6.33 -25.08
CA PHE A 101 12.75 -5.34 -23.98
C PHE A 101 13.94 -5.41 -23.00
N ARG A 102 14.91 -6.28 -23.27
CA ARG A 102 16.10 -6.51 -22.43
C ARG A 102 17.16 -5.40 -22.52
N ILE A 103 17.01 -4.49 -23.48
CA ILE A 103 17.98 -3.42 -23.77
C ILE A 103 17.60 -2.10 -23.08
N LEU A 104 16.34 -1.93 -22.69
CA LEU A 104 15.88 -0.71 -22.04
C LEU A 104 15.96 -0.85 -20.53
N PRO A 105 16.63 0.08 -19.84
CA PRO A 105 16.66 0.04 -18.40
C PRO A 105 15.22 0.16 -17.91
N VAL A 106 14.91 -0.78 -17.06
CA VAL A 106 13.79 -0.93 -16.15
C VAL A 106 13.22 0.44 -15.77
N SER A 107 14.10 1.43 -15.54
CA SER A 107 13.88 2.86 -15.31
C SER A 107 13.08 3.66 -16.37
N LEU A 108 12.67 3.05 -17.50
CA LEU A 108 11.88 3.70 -18.58
C LEU A 108 10.47 3.13 -18.81
N LEU A 109 10.07 2.04 -18.13
CA LEU A 109 8.69 1.50 -18.23
C LEU A 109 7.67 2.28 -17.37
N VAL A 110 6.58 2.76 -17.98
CA VAL A 110 5.48 3.50 -17.33
C VAL A 110 4.22 2.61 -17.26
N PRO A 111 3.64 2.37 -16.08
CA PRO A 111 2.37 1.66 -15.94
C PRO A 111 1.20 2.33 -16.70
N PRO A 112 0.27 1.55 -17.29
CA PRO A 112 -0.73 2.05 -18.24
C PRO A 112 -1.99 2.71 -17.63
N CYS A 113 -2.03 3.01 -16.33
CA CYS A 113 -3.19 3.65 -15.67
C CYS A 113 -2.70 4.72 -14.67
N PRO A 114 -3.52 5.74 -14.34
CA PRO A 114 -3.14 6.77 -13.36
C PRO A 114 -2.79 6.09 -12.02
N ILE A 115 -1.52 6.20 -11.65
CA ILE A 115 -0.87 5.39 -10.62
C ILE A 115 -1.18 5.94 -9.22
N ASP A 116 -1.51 7.24 -9.13
CA ASP A 116 -1.72 7.97 -7.87
C ASP A 116 -2.84 7.37 -7.00
N ASP A 117 -3.92 6.86 -7.58
CA ASP A 117 -5.07 6.30 -6.82
C ASP A 117 -4.86 4.86 -6.33
N TYR A 118 -3.73 4.23 -6.70
CA TYR A 118 -3.46 2.80 -6.44
C TYR A 118 -2.30 2.56 -5.46
N ALA A 119 -1.69 3.61 -4.91
CA ALA A 119 -0.56 3.48 -3.99
C ALA A 119 -0.86 2.52 -2.82
N ALA A 120 -2.03 2.63 -2.19
CA ALA A 120 -2.46 1.72 -1.12
C ALA A 120 -2.64 0.27 -1.60
N VAL A 121 -3.15 0.05 -2.81
CA VAL A 121 -3.28 -1.31 -3.39
C VAL A 121 -1.90 -1.93 -3.58
N VAL A 122 -0.98 -1.18 -4.19
CA VAL A 122 0.40 -1.62 -4.45
C VAL A 122 1.13 -1.91 -3.14
N LEU A 123 0.95 -1.08 -2.12
CA LEU A 123 1.49 -1.32 -0.78
C LEU A 123 0.99 -2.65 -0.21
N GLY A 124 -0.32 -2.90 -0.26
CA GLY A 124 -0.92 -4.13 0.24
C GLY A 124 -0.47 -5.38 -0.51
N GLU A 125 -0.42 -5.34 -1.85
CA GLU A 125 0.08 -6.45 -2.66
C GLU A 125 1.55 -6.77 -2.34
N ARG A 126 2.38 -5.75 -2.12
CA ARG A 126 3.78 -5.94 -1.73
C ARG A 126 3.87 -6.55 -0.35
N TYR A 127 3.07 -6.09 0.61
CA TYR A 127 3.06 -6.70 1.93
C TYR A 127 2.74 -8.19 1.86
N LEU A 128 1.69 -8.58 1.12
CA LEU A 128 1.29 -9.98 0.98
C LEU A 128 2.35 -10.82 0.26
N LYS A 129 2.98 -10.31 -0.82
CA LYS A 129 4.00 -11.06 -1.59
C LYS A 129 5.33 -11.25 -0.87
N PHE A 130 5.65 -10.40 0.10
CA PHE A 130 6.93 -10.43 0.82
C PHE A 130 6.81 -10.93 2.26
N SER A 131 5.59 -11.21 2.73
CA SER A 131 5.31 -11.75 4.07
C SER A 131 5.04 -13.26 4.06
N ASP A 132 5.23 -13.94 2.92
CA ASP A 132 5.30 -15.40 2.77
C ASP A 132 6.74 -15.91 2.97
#